data_AF-A0A8H2WKW2-F1
#
_entry.id   AF-A0A8H2WKW2-F1
#
_cell.length_a   1.000
_cell.length_b   1.000
_cell.length_c   1.000
_cell.angle_alpha   90.00
_cell.angle_beta   90.00
_cell.angle_gamma   90.00
#
_symmetry.space_group_name_H-M   'P 1'
#
loop_
_entity.id
_entity.type
_entity.pdbx_description
1 polymer ?
#
loop_
_entity_poly.entity_id
_entity_poly.type
_entity_poly.pdbx_seq_one_letter_code
_entity_poly.pdbx_strand_id
1 'polypeptide(L)'
;MTAPGSPPSATKAQIAAVVAFYMVAALVMVFVNKLVLNAAPELPVLFLFNQMLIAVVLLHFSATLSPRVKIPSWDYSVAKSLFPVVSVNAVGLVWNTLCLRAVDASYFQIARGLVLPLTIAVAAIHGRKAPSLLVLVSAVLVTAGFLIGTTHSATITTAASRTGLLYGVLSALAIAVHAVLIGAALPKVHGSALELAYWSNAGTAVLLVPVMLLDGEAQTLWTVSQAWAGTSAQQPSMSVNWNVFLVGSFVTGVFGFLLCVASLISIKVTSPVTHMFTSAVRSVLQTVLGVLIFKDIITTNRLASIGVILFGSCIYTWIKSKENQGRDNPQNTSTPETNHEGADGKKATEKCVLPPYSALMADVAGSGVVQEPFDLIRLSLSERVYVKLRGDRELTGILHAYDGHMNLIMSDVEESIMIVENPENLANPNVKVAKRNVEMLFVRGDGVILVSPGSR
;
A
#
# COMPACT_ATOMS: atom_id res chain seq x y z
N MET A 1 31.20 9.34 13.43
CA MET A 1 29.78 9.55 13.76
C MET A 1 28.97 9.19 12.53
N THR A 2 28.27 8.06 12.54
CA THR A 2 27.57 7.46 11.39
C THR A 2 26.18 8.09 11.20
N ALA A 3 25.90 8.62 10.00
CA ALA A 3 24.58 9.10 9.62
C ALA A 3 23.57 7.93 9.55
N PRO A 4 22.27 8.15 9.87
CA PRO A 4 21.28 7.08 9.94
C PRO A 4 20.88 6.64 8.53
N GLY A 5 21.15 5.36 8.22
CA GLY A 5 20.87 4.75 6.94
C GLY A 5 19.37 4.70 6.61
N SER A 6 19.07 4.86 5.32
CA SER A 6 17.79 4.46 4.73
C SER A 6 17.45 3.02 5.11
N PRO A 7 16.18 2.70 5.42
CA PRO A 7 15.79 1.36 5.84
C PRO A 7 16.10 0.34 4.73
N PRO A 8 16.62 -0.85 5.08
CA PRO A 8 16.84 -1.92 4.11
C PRO A 8 15.53 -2.29 3.40
N SER A 9 15.62 -2.67 2.11
CA SER A 9 14.49 -3.25 1.40
C SER A 9 13.99 -4.50 2.15
N ALA A 10 12.67 -4.61 2.31
CA ALA A 10 12.09 -5.67 3.11
C ALA A 10 12.47 -7.05 2.54
N THR A 11 12.98 -7.94 3.38
CA THR A 11 13.33 -9.29 2.94
C THR A 11 12.07 -10.07 2.55
N LYS A 12 12.20 -11.09 1.70
CA LYS A 12 11.08 -11.98 1.35
C LYS A 12 10.41 -12.59 2.59
N ALA A 13 11.22 -12.92 3.60
CA ALA A 13 10.73 -13.41 4.89
C ALA A 13 9.92 -12.35 5.66
N GLN A 14 10.36 -11.08 5.66
CA GLN A 14 9.60 -9.98 6.27
C GLN A 14 8.27 -9.75 5.56
N ILE A 15 8.24 -9.77 4.23
CA ILE A 15 7.01 -9.62 3.45
C ILE A 15 6.04 -10.76 3.78
N ALA A 16 6.53 -12.00 3.79
CA ALA A 16 5.71 -13.18 4.13
C ALA A 16 5.16 -13.09 5.56
N ALA A 17 5.97 -12.67 6.53
CA ALA A 17 5.56 -12.50 7.92
C ALA A 17 4.47 -11.42 8.08
N VAL A 18 4.62 -10.28 7.42
CA VAL A 18 3.61 -9.20 7.45
C VAL A 18 2.30 -9.65 6.81
N VAL A 19 2.38 -10.34 5.67
CA VAL A 19 1.20 -10.89 4.99
C VAL A 19 0.50 -11.94 5.86
N ALA A 20 1.24 -12.86 6.48
CA ALA A 20 0.69 -13.87 7.39
C ALA A 20 0.04 -13.21 8.62
N PHE A 21 0.66 -12.19 9.19
CA PHE A 21 0.10 -11.44 10.31
C PHE A 21 -1.22 -10.75 9.92
N TYR A 22 -1.26 -10.08 8.77
CA TYR A 22 -2.50 -9.52 8.21
C TYR A 22 -3.59 -10.58 8.05
N MET A 23 -3.24 -11.75 7.49
CA MET A 23 -4.20 -12.85 7.28
C MET A 23 -4.85 -13.32 8.57
N VAL A 24 -4.05 -13.59 9.60
CA VAL A 24 -4.54 -14.08 10.89
C VAL A 24 -5.43 -13.02 11.55
N ALA A 25 -4.95 -11.77 11.64
CA ALA A 25 -5.71 -10.69 12.25
C ALA A 25 -7.07 -10.49 11.55
N ALA A 26 -7.06 -10.51 10.22
CA ALA A 26 -8.26 -10.30 9.42
C ALA A 26 -9.26 -11.46 9.51
N LEU A 27 -8.78 -12.72 9.56
CA LEU A 27 -9.67 -13.88 9.72
C LEU A 27 -10.38 -13.85 11.07
N VAL A 28 -9.64 -13.63 12.16
CA VAL A 28 -10.23 -13.51 13.51
C VAL A 28 -11.24 -12.35 13.53
N MET A 29 -10.86 -11.18 13.01
CA MET A 29 -11.72 -10.00 12.96
C MET A 29 -13.08 -10.30 12.30
N VAL A 30 -13.09 -11.00 11.16
CA VAL A 30 -14.34 -11.25 10.42
C VAL A 30 -15.28 -12.20 11.18
N PHE A 31 -14.76 -13.27 11.77
CA PHE A 31 -15.62 -14.21 12.51
C PHE A 31 -16.15 -13.60 13.80
N VAL A 32 -15.32 -12.89 14.57
CA VAL A 32 -15.76 -12.25 15.81
C VAL A 32 -16.73 -11.10 15.50
N ASN A 33 -16.48 -10.28 14.46
CA ASN A 33 -17.43 -9.25 14.03
C ASN A 33 -18.81 -9.84 13.72
N LYS A 34 -18.86 -10.97 13.02
CA LYS A 34 -20.14 -11.64 12.71
C LYS A 34 -20.86 -12.09 13.97
N LEU A 35 -20.15 -12.66 14.95
CA LEU A 35 -20.74 -13.11 16.21
C LEU A 35 -21.36 -11.95 17.00
N VAL A 36 -20.67 -10.81 17.06
CA VAL A 36 -21.15 -9.62 17.79
C VAL A 36 -22.35 -8.98 17.09
N LEU A 37 -22.27 -8.80 15.77
CA LEU A 37 -23.37 -8.21 15.00
C LEU A 37 -24.63 -9.08 15.00
N ASN A 38 -24.48 -10.40 15.10
CA ASN A 38 -25.62 -11.30 15.29
C ASN A 38 -26.25 -11.18 16.69
N ALA A 39 -25.46 -10.83 17.71
CA ALA A 39 -25.93 -10.66 19.08
C ALA A 39 -26.45 -9.23 19.39
N ALA A 40 -26.09 -8.25 18.55
CA ALA A 40 -26.50 -6.86 18.67
C ALA A 40 -26.72 -6.20 17.29
N PRO A 41 -27.76 -6.64 16.54
CA PRO A 41 -28.02 -6.14 15.18
C PRO A 41 -28.48 -4.68 15.15
N GLU A 42 -28.91 -4.14 16.28
CA GLU A 42 -29.43 -2.77 16.42
C GLU A 42 -28.34 -1.72 16.68
N LEU A 43 -27.08 -2.12 16.91
CA LEU A 43 -25.97 -1.21 17.25
C LEU A 43 -24.71 -1.35 16.35
N PRO A 44 -24.81 -1.47 15.02
CA PRO A 44 -23.66 -1.66 14.14
C PRO A 44 -22.70 -0.46 14.08
N VAL A 45 -23.19 0.79 14.13
CA VAL A 45 -22.35 2.00 14.06
C VAL A 45 -21.62 2.21 15.39
N LEU A 46 -22.30 2.03 16.52
CA LEU A 46 -21.67 2.04 17.85
C LEU A 46 -20.60 0.95 17.97
N PHE A 47 -20.85 -0.24 17.44
CA PHE A 47 -19.87 -1.32 17.41
C PHE A 47 -18.59 -0.89 16.67
N LEU A 48 -18.72 -0.31 15.47
CA LEU A 48 -17.58 0.22 14.71
C LEU A 48 -16.89 1.38 15.44
N PHE A 49 -17.65 2.28 16.04
CA PHE A 49 -17.14 3.40 16.83
C PHE A 49 -16.26 2.90 18.00
N ASN A 50 -16.76 1.92 18.76
CA ASN A 50 -16.01 1.30 19.85
C ASN A 50 -14.71 0.67 19.36
N GLN A 51 -14.72 -0.01 18.21
CA GLN A 51 -13.50 -0.59 17.63
C GLN A 51 -12.45 0.49 17.33
N MET A 52 -12.85 1.61 16.73
CA MET A 52 -11.92 2.70 16.41
C MET A 52 -11.39 3.37 17.68
N LEU A 53 -12.24 3.57 18.70
CA LEU A 53 -11.85 4.12 19.99
C LEU A 53 -10.83 3.24 20.71
N ILE A 54 -11.12 1.93 20.81
CA ILE A 54 -10.22 0.95 21.43
C ILE A 54 -8.90 0.92 20.66
N ALA A 55 -8.92 1.00 19.33
CA ALA A 55 -7.69 1.05 18.53
C ALA A 55 -6.83 2.30 18.84
N VAL A 56 -7.45 3.46 19.05
CA VAL A 56 -6.75 4.68 19.48
C VAL A 56 -6.17 4.53 20.89
N VAL A 57 -6.92 3.93 21.83
CA VAL A 57 -6.43 3.66 23.19
C VAL A 57 -5.23 2.70 23.16
N LEU A 58 -5.30 1.62 22.37
CA LEU A 58 -4.20 0.67 22.20
C LEU A 58 -2.98 1.30 21.53
N LEU A 59 -3.18 2.25 20.61
CA LEU A 59 -2.09 3.05 20.04
C LEU A 59 -1.40 3.89 21.11
N HIS A 60 -2.14 4.63 21.94
CA HIS A 60 -1.58 5.37 23.06
C HIS A 60 -0.85 4.45 24.04
N PHE A 61 -1.42 3.29 24.36
CA PHE A 61 -0.76 2.29 25.21
C PHE A 61 0.54 1.76 24.59
N SER A 62 0.54 1.47 23.28
CA SER A 62 1.74 1.04 22.57
C SER A 62 2.85 2.10 22.55
N ALA A 63 2.48 3.38 22.56
CA ALA A 63 3.41 4.50 22.70
C ALA A 63 4.06 4.56 24.09
N THR A 64 3.32 4.21 25.14
CA THR A 64 3.88 4.15 26.50
C THR A 64 4.85 2.99 26.69
N LEU A 65 4.66 1.89 25.96
CA LEU A 65 5.48 0.68 26.09
C LEU A 65 6.73 0.67 25.22
N SER A 66 6.78 1.44 24.13
CA SER A 66 7.87 1.39 23.17
C SER A 66 8.30 2.77 22.68
N PRO A 67 9.57 3.17 22.88
CA PRO A 67 10.09 4.45 22.39
C PRO A 67 10.17 4.52 20.84
N ARG A 68 9.91 3.40 20.15
CA ARG A 68 9.80 3.36 18.68
C ARG A 68 8.42 3.79 18.18
N VAL A 69 7.43 3.87 19.06
CA VAL A 69 6.08 4.33 18.74
C VAL A 69 5.97 5.81 19.13
N LYS A 70 6.18 6.69 18.16
CA LYS A 70 5.93 8.12 18.33
C LYS A 70 4.46 8.40 18.05
N ILE A 71 3.75 8.97 19.03
CA ILE A 71 2.41 9.52 18.81
C ILE A 71 2.57 10.71 17.86
N PRO A 72 1.75 10.83 16.79
CA PRO A 72 1.80 11.97 15.90
C PRO A 72 1.74 13.29 16.68
N SER A 73 2.57 14.25 16.28
CA SER A 73 2.31 15.64 16.61
C SER A 73 0.98 16.04 15.98
N TRP A 74 0.11 16.68 16.76
CA TRP A 74 -1.17 17.20 16.28
C TRP A 74 -0.93 18.41 15.36
N ASP A 75 -0.50 18.13 14.14
CA ASP A 75 -0.30 19.12 13.09
C ASP A 75 -1.53 19.14 12.18
N TYR A 76 -2.17 20.31 12.10
CA TYR A 76 -3.32 20.55 11.22
C TYR A 76 -2.98 20.32 9.74
N SER A 77 -1.75 20.60 9.32
CA SER A 77 -1.27 20.37 7.96
C SER A 77 -1.33 18.88 7.59
N VAL A 78 -0.81 18.03 8.48
CA VAL A 78 -0.84 16.57 8.33
C VAL A 78 -2.29 16.07 8.31
N ALA A 79 -3.11 16.52 9.27
CA ALA A 79 -4.52 16.14 9.35
C ALA A 79 -5.28 16.48 8.05
N LYS A 80 -5.11 17.69 7.51
CA LYS A 80 -5.72 18.12 6.24
C LYS A 80 -5.24 17.28 5.07
N SER A 81 -3.96 16.90 5.06
CA SER A 81 -3.39 16.07 3.98
C SER A 81 -3.87 14.61 4.00
N LEU A 82 -4.25 14.10 5.18
CA LEU A 82 -4.73 12.73 5.40
C LEU A 82 -6.25 12.62 5.35
N PHE A 83 -6.97 13.74 5.44
CA PHE A 83 -8.43 13.79 5.40
C PHE A 83 -9.07 12.93 4.28
N PRO A 84 -8.56 12.89 3.04
CA PRO A 84 -9.13 12.02 2.01
C PRO A 84 -9.03 10.52 2.36
N VAL A 85 -7.93 10.09 2.97
CA VAL A 85 -7.70 8.67 3.35
C VAL A 85 -8.71 8.25 4.41
N VAL A 86 -8.87 9.10 5.43
CA VAL A 86 -9.79 8.90 6.56
C VAL A 86 -11.25 8.93 6.09
N SER A 87 -11.61 9.90 5.26
CA SER A 87 -12.99 10.08 4.80
C SER A 87 -13.44 8.91 3.92
N VAL A 88 -12.60 8.47 2.98
CA VAL A 88 -12.91 7.31 2.13
C VAL A 88 -13.04 6.04 2.97
N ASN A 89 -12.22 5.86 4.01
CA ASN A 89 -12.35 4.74 4.94
C ASN A 89 -13.70 4.76 5.67
N ALA A 90 -14.06 5.89 6.29
CA ALA A 90 -15.30 6.03 7.05
C ALA A 90 -16.53 5.79 6.16
N VAL A 91 -16.59 6.43 4.99
CA VAL A 91 -17.69 6.27 4.03
C VAL A 91 -17.74 4.84 3.49
N GLY A 92 -16.59 4.24 3.19
CA GLY A 92 -16.49 2.85 2.74
C GLY A 92 -17.02 1.86 3.78
N LEU A 93 -16.71 2.06 5.07
CA LEU A 93 -17.25 1.24 6.16
C LEU A 93 -18.78 1.34 6.24
N VAL A 94 -19.35 2.54 6.10
CA VAL A 94 -20.81 2.74 6.12
C VAL A 94 -21.47 2.03 4.93
N TRP A 95 -21.01 2.25 3.70
CA TRP A 95 -21.57 1.56 2.52
C TRP A 95 -21.40 0.05 2.59
N ASN A 96 -20.29 -0.44 3.15
CA ASN A 96 -20.08 -1.86 3.37
C ASN A 96 -21.14 -2.44 4.32
N THR A 97 -21.41 -1.77 5.44
CA THR A 97 -22.43 -2.18 6.41
C THR A 97 -23.83 -2.14 5.80
N LEU A 98 -24.17 -1.08 5.07
CA LEU A 98 -25.46 -0.96 4.39
C LEU A 98 -25.66 -2.04 3.32
N CYS A 99 -24.61 -2.40 2.58
CA CYS A 99 -24.64 -3.49 1.61
C CYS A 99 -24.96 -4.82 2.31
N LEU A 100 -24.22 -5.15 3.38
CA LEU A 100 -24.43 -6.40 4.13
C LEU A 100 -25.83 -6.52 4.76
N ARG A 101 -26.49 -5.39 5.04
CA ARG A 101 -27.88 -5.36 5.51
C ARG A 101 -28.90 -5.55 4.38
N ALA A 102 -28.57 -5.07 3.18
CA ALA A 102 -29.50 -5.03 2.04
C ALA A 102 -29.40 -6.26 1.11
N VAL A 103 -28.32 -7.04 1.17
CA VAL A 103 -28.12 -8.21 0.30
C VAL A 103 -27.54 -9.41 1.05
N ASP A 104 -27.88 -10.61 0.57
CA ASP A 104 -27.28 -11.85 1.08
C ASP A 104 -25.78 -11.95 0.80
N ALA A 105 -25.10 -12.77 1.60
CA ALA A 105 -23.65 -12.99 1.50
C ALA A 105 -23.16 -13.41 0.10
N SER A 106 -24.01 -14.08 -0.69
CA SER A 106 -23.73 -14.47 -2.08
C SER A 106 -23.54 -13.24 -2.99
N TYR A 107 -24.39 -12.22 -2.86
CA TYR A 107 -24.28 -10.99 -3.66
C TYR A 107 -23.09 -10.14 -3.24
N PHE A 108 -22.72 -10.17 -1.96
CA PHE A 108 -21.52 -9.48 -1.46
C PHE A 108 -20.22 -10.00 -2.12
N GLN A 109 -20.21 -11.24 -2.64
CA GLN A 109 -19.06 -11.75 -3.39
C GLN A 109 -18.84 -11.01 -4.72
N ILE A 110 -19.90 -10.48 -5.34
CA ILE A 110 -19.78 -9.64 -6.55
C ILE A 110 -18.99 -8.37 -6.23
N ALA A 111 -19.33 -7.70 -5.12
CA ALA A 111 -18.58 -6.54 -4.64
C ALA A 111 -17.11 -6.88 -4.39
N ARG A 112 -16.81 -8.03 -3.76
CA ARG A 112 -15.43 -8.51 -3.56
C ARG A 112 -14.68 -8.74 -4.87
N GLY A 113 -15.35 -9.33 -5.87
CA GLY A 113 -14.78 -9.53 -7.20
C GLY A 113 -14.38 -8.21 -7.87
N LEU A 114 -15.13 -7.13 -7.64
CA LEU A 114 -14.87 -5.82 -8.23
C LEU A 114 -13.73 -5.04 -7.56
N VAL A 115 -13.36 -5.35 -6.32
CA VAL A 115 -12.32 -4.59 -5.58
C VAL A 115 -10.99 -4.59 -6.33
N LEU A 116 -10.57 -5.73 -6.87
CA LEU A 116 -9.28 -5.89 -7.50
C LEU A 116 -9.13 -5.13 -8.83
N PRO A 117 -10.06 -5.26 -9.82
CA PRO A 117 -9.99 -4.45 -11.04
C PRO A 117 -10.13 -2.95 -10.76
N LEU A 118 -10.97 -2.56 -9.78
CA LEU A 118 -11.06 -1.15 -9.36
C LEU A 118 -9.75 -0.65 -8.75
N THR A 119 -9.07 -1.47 -7.93
CA THR A 119 -7.78 -1.10 -7.35
C THR A 119 -6.72 -0.90 -8.40
N ILE A 120 -6.67 -1.78 -9.41
CA ILE A 120 -5.73 -1.64 -10.54
C ILE A 120 -6.03 -0.35 -11.32
N ALA A 121 -7.30 -0.07 -11.62
CA ALA A 121 -7.71 1.14 -12.32
C ALA A 121 -7.31 2.40 -11.54
N VAL A 122 -7.65 2.47 -10.25
CA VAL A 122 -7.30 3.62 -9.39
C VAL A 122 -5.79 3.76 -9.24
N ALA A 123 -5.05 2.66 -9.08
CA ALA A 123 -3.59 2.68 -8.99
C ALA A 123 -2.94 3.17 -10.30
N ALA A 124 -3.48 2.76 -11.46
CA ALA A 124 -3.00 3.20 -12.77
C ALA A 124 -3.27 4.70 -13.00
N ILE A 125 -4.46 5.18 -12.63
CA ILE A 125 -4.83 6.60 -12.72
C ILE A 125 -3.95 7.44 -11.79
N HIS A 126 -3.76 7.01 -10.54
CA HIS A 126 -2.98 7.75 -9.55
C HIS A 126 -1.48 7.75 -9.89
N GLY A 127 -0.92 6.60 -10.24
CA GLY A 127 0.51 6.44 -10.53
C GLY A 127 0.93 6.81 -11.95
N ARG A 128 -0.03 7.09 -12.86
CA ARG A 128 0.18 7.33 -14.30
C ARG A 128 1.06 6.28 -14.98
N LYS A 129 0.98 5.03 -14.53
CA LYS A 129 1.71 3.88 -15.10
C LYS A 129 0.72 2.75 -15.36
N ALA A 130 0.73 2.23 -16.59
CA ALA A 130 -0.11 1.12 -16.96
C ALA A 130 0.42 -0.19 -16.31
N PRO A 131 -0.47 -1.05 -15.79
CA PRO A 131 -0.08 -2.37 -15.30
C PRO A 131 0.39 -3.26 -16.45
N SER A 132 1.22 -4.26 -16.14
CA SER A 132 1.60 -5.28 -17.12
C SER A 132 0.39 -6.14 -17.52
N LEU A 133 0.32 -6.55 -18.79
CA LEU A 133 -0.77 -7.39 -19.30
C LEU A 133 -0.95 -8.68 -18.47
N LEU A 134 0.16 -9.24 -17.96
CA LEU A 134 0.15 -10.42 -17.11
C LEU A 134 -0.51 -10.17 -15.74
N VAL A 135 -0.33 -8.99 -15.15
CA VAL A 135 -1.05 -8.57 -13.92
C VAL A 135 -2.55 -8.44 -14.21
N LEU A 136 -2.92 -7.90 -15.37
CA LEU A 136 -4.32 -7.80 -15.78
C LEU A 136 -4.98 -9.18 -15.98
N VAL A 137 -4.28 -10.12 -16.61
CA VAL A 137 -4.77 -11.51 -16.75
C VAL A 137 -5.00 -12.16 -15.39
N SER A 138 -4.05 -11.99 -14.46
CA SER A 138 -4.19 -12.51 -13.09
C SER A 138 -5.39 -11.89 -12.37
N ALA A 139 -5.62 -10.59 -12.57
CA ALA A 139 -6.74 -9.86 -12.00
C ALA A 139 -8.09 -10.33 -12.54
N VAL A 140 -8.20 -10.53 -13.85
CA VAL A 140 -9.40 -11.08 -14.50
C VAL A 140 -9.69 -12.47 -13.95
N LEU A 141 -8.66 -13.32 -13.79
CA LEU A 141 -8.82 -14.66 -13.28
C LEU A 141 -9.35 -14.67 -11.84
N VAL A 142 -8.78 -13.84 -10.95
CA VAL A 142 -9.28 -13.69 -9.56
C VAL A 142 -10.70 -13.15 -9.53
N THR A 143 -11.00 -12.15 -10.36
CA THR A 143 -12.35 -11.55 -10.47
C THR A 143 -13.38 -12.59 -10.92
N ALA A 144 -13.05 -13.36 -11.97
CA ALA A 144 -13.88 -14.45 -12.46
C ALA A 144 -14.10 -15.52 -11.38
N GLY A 145 -13.07 -15.83 -10.58
CA GLY A 145 -13.18 -16.74 -9.45
C GLY A 145 -14.24 -16.30 -8.43
N PHE A 146 -14.30 -15.02 -8.06
CA PHE A 146 -15.36 -14.49 -7.18
C PHE A 146 -16.75 -14.60 -7.81
N LEU A 147 -16.88 -14.39 -9.12
CA LEU A 147 -18.15 -14.51 -9.84
C LEU A 147 -18.62 -15.97 -10.00
N ILE A 148 -17.70 -16.91 -10.23
CA ILE A 148 -18.00 -18.36 -10.27
C ILE A 148 -18.60 -18.81 -8.93
N GLY A 149 -18.11 -18.26 -7.81
CA GLY A 149 -18.60 -18.57 -6.47
C GLY A 149 -20.09 -18.23 -6.25
N THR A 150 -20.68 -17.36 -7.08
CA THR A 150 -22.07 -16.89 -6.94
C THR A 150 -23.09 -17.68 -7.77
N THR A 151 -22.68 -18.43 -8.79
CA THR A 151 -23.53 -18.91 -9.91
C THR A 151 -24.62 -19.95 -9.58
N HIS A 152 -24.64 -20.57 -8.41
CA HIS A 152 -25.78 -21.41 -7.96
C HIS A 152 -26.41 -20.95 -6.64
N SER A 153 -25.75 -20.08 -5.87
CA SER A 153 -26.35 -19.50 -4.66
C SER A 153 -27.18 -18.26 -4.96
N ALA A 154 -26.95 -17.62 -6.11
CA ALA A 154 -27.88 -16.65 -6.68
C ALA A 154 -28.90 -17.40 -7.54
N THR A 155 -29.90 -18.04 -6.92
CA THR A 155 -31.20 -18.05 -7.59
C THR A 155 -31.47 -16.59 -7.92
N ILE A 156 -31.63 -16.24 -9.19
CA ILE A 156 -31.99 -14.89 -9.62
C ILE A 156 -33.44 -14.67 -9.16
N THR A 157 -33.66 -14.61 -7.84
CA THR A 157 -34.83 -13.98 -7.30
C THR A 157 -34.65 -12.50 -7.62
N THR A 158 -35.63 -11.93 -8.28
CA THR A 158 -35.82 -10.49 -8.54
C THR A 158 -35.84 -9.64 -7.25
N ALA A 159 -35.60 -10.25 -6.09
CA ALA A 159 -35.46 -9.65 -4.76
C ALA A 159 -34.06 -9.06 -4.46
N ALA A 160 -33.11 -9.09 -5.40
CA ALA A 160 -31.88 -8.30 -5.24
C ALA A 160 -32.23 -6.80 -5.23
N SER A 161 -32.27 -6.20 -4.04
CA SER A 161 -32.52 -4.77 -3.89
C SER A 161 -31.46 -3.99 -4.67
N ARG A 162 -31.88 -3.27 -5.73
CA ARG A 162 -31.01 -2.43 -6.57
C ARG A 162 -30.08 -1.53 -5.74
N THR A 163 -30.57 -1.09 -4.57
CA THR A 163 -29.84 -0.27 -3.62
C THR A 163 -28.68 -1.02 -2.94
N GLY A 164 -28.89 -2.29 -2.57
CA GLY A 164 -27.87 -3.12 -1.94
C GLY A 164 -26.70 -3.44 -2.88
N LEU A 165 -26.99 -3.68 -4.16
CA LEU A 165 -25.94 -3.86 -5.18
C LEU A 165 -25.15 -2.55 -5.39
N LEU A 166 -25.84 -1.41 -5.45
CA LEU A 166 -25.19 -0.10 -5.56
C LEU A 166 -24.25 0.17 -4.37
N TYR A 167 -24.69 -0.09 -3.13
CA TYR A 167 -23.83 0.02 -1.95
C TYR A 167 -22.64 -0.94 -2.01
N GLY A 168 -22.81 -2.14 -2.58
CA GLY A 168 -21.72 -3.08 -2.79
C GLY A 168 -20.65 -2.55 -3.75
N VAL A 169 -21.05 -1.97 -4.87
CA VAL A 169 -20.12 -1.37 -5.85
C VAL A 169 -19.42 -0.14 -5.25
N LEU A 170 -20.15 0.73 -4.56
CA LEU A 170 -19.59 1.91 -3.90
C LEU A 170 -18.60 1.53 -2.79
N SER A 171 -18.93 0.51 -1.99
CA SER A 171 -18.02 -0.05 -0.99
C SER A 171 -16.75 -0.61 -1.63
N ALA A 172 -16.87 -1.38 -2.71
CA ALA A 172 -15.72 -1.94 -3.42
C ALA A 172 -14.79 -0.84 -3.98
N LEU A 173 -15.38 0.24 -4.52
CA LEU A 173 -14.64 1.41 -4.98
C LEU A 173 -13.95 2.13 -3.82
N ALA A 174 -14.63 2.32 -2.69
CA ALA A 174 -14.05 2.95 -1.50
C ALA A 174 -12.86 2.14 -0.97
N ILE A 175 -12.95 0.81 -0.91
CA ILE A 175 -11.83 -0.07 -0.52
C ILE A 175 -10.64 0.10 -1.48
N ALA A 176 -10.91 0.10 -2.79
CA ALA A 176 -9.88 0.29 -3.82
C ALA A 176 -9.17 1.64 -3.70
N VAL A 177 -9.94 2.72 -3.57
CA VAL A 177 -9.41 4.09 -3.41
C VAL A 177 -8.64 4.21 -2.10
N HIS A 178 -9.17 3.69 -1.00
CA HIS A 178 -8.52 3.73 0.31
C HIS A 178 -7.15 3.03 0.29
N ALA A 179 -7.05 1.84 -0.32
CA ALA A 179 -5.78 1.12 -0.43
C ALA A 179 -4.71 1.92 -1.21
N VAL A 180 -5.09 2.57 -2.32
CA VAL A 180 -4.18 3.41 -3.11
C VAL A 180 -3.81 4.68 -2.35
N LEU A 181 -4.77 5.31 -1.68
CA LEU A 181 -4.55 6.50 -0.85
C LEU A 181 -3.62 6.23 0.34
N ILE A 182 -3.70 5.06 0.98
CA ILE A 182 -2.73 4.64 2.01
C ILE A 182 -1.32 4.65 1.41
N GLY A 183 -1.13 4.02 0.25
CA GLY A 183 0.17 3.98 -0.44
C GLY A 183 0.72 5.39 -0.72
N ALA A 184 -0.16 6.31 -1.14
CA ALA A 184 0.17 7.71 -1.43
C ALA A 184 0.38 8.59 -0.18
N ALA A 185 -0.22 8.21 0.95
CA ALA A 185 -0.15 8.96 2.20
C ALA A 185 1.07 8.57 3.06
N LEU A 186 1.61 7.37 2.90
CA LEU A 186 2.78 6.90 3.65
C LEU A 186 3.97 7.88 3.62
N PRO A 187 4.37 8.46 2.46
CA PRO A 187 5.46 9.45 2.44
C PRO A 187 5.15 10.75 3.19
N LYS A 188 3.86 11.12 3.32
CA LYS A 188 3.42 12.36 3.99
C LYS A 188 3.52 12.31 5.51
N VAL A 189 3.63 11.11 6.08
CA VAL A 189 3.78 10.86 7.53
C VAL A 189 5.15 10.27 7.86
N HIS A 190 6.20 10.75 7.17
CA HIS A 190 7.58 10.26 7.35
C HIS A 190 7.74 8.73 7.19
N GLY A 191 6.84 8.07 6.43
CA GLY A 191 6.81 6.63 6.27
C GLY A 191 6.34 5.86 7.52
N SER A 192 5.80 6.52 8.54
CA SER A 192 5.32 5.87 9.77
C SER A 192 3.93 5.26 9.56
N ALA A 193 3.88 3.92 9.43
CA ALA A 193 2.61 3.21 9.32
C ALA A 193 1.73 3.36 10.58
N LEU A 194 2.36 3.51 11.74
CA LEU A 194 1.65 3.63 13.01
C LEU A 194 1.05 5.02 13.21
N GLU A 195 1.72 6.05 12.70
CA GLU A 195 1.19 7.42 12.67
C GLU A 195 -0.04 7.51 11.77
N LEU A 196 0.02 6.88 10.60
CA LEU A 196 -1.14 6.78 9.70
C LEU A 196 -2.29 5.97 10.32
N ALA A 197 -1.97 4.92 11.09
CA ALA A 197 -2.97 4.14 11.82
C ALA A 197 -3.72 5.00 12.85
N TYR A 198 -3.00 5.87 13.55
CA TYR A 198 -3.59 6.81 14.50
C TYR A 198 -4.56 7.77 13.82
N TRP A 199 -4.10 8.49 12.79
CA TRP A 199 -4.95 9.43 12.06
C TRP A 199 -6.16 8.76 11.41
N SER A 200 -5.99 7.53 10.89
CA SER A 200 -7.09 6.75 10.33
C SER A 200 -8.11 6.35 11.38
N ASN A 201 -7.71 5.75 12.50
CA ASN A 201 -8.65 5.27 13.51
C ASN A 201 -9.31 6.43 14.26
N ALA A 202 -8.54 7.42 14.70
CA ALA A 202 -9.08 8.60 15.39
C ALA A 202 -9.99 9.43 14.48
N GLY A 203 -9.56 9.67 13.24
CA GLY A 203 -10.35 10.42 12.28
C GLY A 203 -11.63 9.70 11.88
N THR A 204 -11.59 8.38 11.66
CA THR A 204 -12.80 7.58 11.39
C THR A 204 -13.74 7.60 12.60
N ALA A 205 -13.23 7.49 13.83
CA ALA A 205 -14.08 7.59 15.04
C ALA A 205 -14.85 8.92 15.08
N VAL A 206 -14.17 10.04 14.80
CA VAL A 206 -14.82 11.37 14.73
C VAL A 206 -15.88 11.44 13.64
N LEU A 207 -15.60 10.90 12.45
CA LEU A 207 -16.55 10.90 11.34
C LEU A 207 -17.75 9.97 11.56
N LEU A 208 -17.62 8.94 12.41
CA LEU A 208 -18.74 8.05 12.76
C LEU A 208 -19.72 8.67 13.76
N VAL A 209 -19.31 9.65 14.57
CA VAL A 209 -20.20 10.32 15.55
C VAL A 209 -21.47 10.89 14.90
N PRO A 210 -21.41 11.74 13.86
CA PRO A 210 -22.63 12.26 13.24
C PRO A 210 -23.47 11.15 12.59
N VAL A 211 -22.83 10.10 12.06
CA VAL A 211 -23.55 8.94 11.50
C VAL A 211 -24.34 8.21 12.60
N MET A 212 -23.73 7.99 13.76
CA MET A 212 -24.38 7.37 14.93
C MET A 212 -25.58 8.19 15.44
N LEU A 213 -25.48 9.52 15.40
CA LEU A 213 -26.58 10.41 15.77
C LEU A 213 -27.74 10.36 14.76
N LEU A 214 -27.42 10.32 13.46
CA LEU A 214 -28.42 10.29 12.38
C LEU A 214 -29.10 8.93 12.21
N ASP A 215 -28.38 7.83 12.47
CA ASP A 215 -28.93 6.46 12.38
C ASP A 215 -29.92 6.16 13.52
N GLY A 216 -29.96 7.01 14.55
CA GLY A 216 -30.86 6.86 15.69
C GLY A 216 -30.35 5.91 16.78
N GLU A 217 -29.17 5.30 16.61
CA GLU A 217 -28.56 4.44 17.64
C GLU A 217 -28.35 5.18 18.97
N ALA A 218 -27.98 6.46 18.91
CA ALA A 218 -27.84 7.29 20.11
C ALA A 218 -29.16 7.43 20.89
N GLN A 219 -30.29 7.51 20.18
CA GLN A 219 -31.61 7.55 20.80
C GLN A 219 -31.97 6.20 21.42
N THR A 220 -31.62 5.08 20.76
CA THR A 220 -31.79 3.73 21.30
C THR A 220 -30.96 3.52 22.57
N LEU A 221 -29.73 4.03 22.63
CA LEU A 221 -28.91 3.99 23.85
C LEU A 221 -29.52 4.84 24.97
N TRP A 222 -30.08 6.00 24.63
CA TRP A 222 -30.74 6.87 25.59
C TRP A 222 -31.97 6.21 26.23
N THR A 223 -32.80 5.53 25.45
CA THR A 223 -33.96 4.81 25.99
C THR A 223 -33.56 3.61 26.86
N VAL A 224 -32.53 2.86 26.46
CA VAL A 224 -32.00 1.77 27.30
C VAL A 224 -31.37 2.30 28.59
N SER A 225 -30.67 3.45 28.55
CA SER A 225 -30.08 4.06 29.73
C SER A 225 -31.15 4.47 30.76
N GLN A 226 -32.29 4.99 30.30
CA GLN A 226 -33.42 5.34 31.16
C GLN A 226 -34.13 4.11 31.73
N ALA A 227 -34.25 3.04 30.94
CA ALA A 227 -34.79 1.78 31.42
C ALA A 227 -33.89 1.17 32.51
N TRP A 228 -32.57 1.27 32.36
CA TRP A 228 -31.60 0.81 33.35
C TRP A 228 -31.56 1.68 34.60
N ALA A 229 -31.74 3.00 34.45
CA ALA A 229 -31.85 3.97 35.55
C ALA A 229 -33.20 3.91 36.30
N GLY A 230 -34.13 3.06 35.87
CA GLY A 230 -35.45 2.91 36.48
C GLY A 230 -36.40 4.10 36.25
N THR A 231 -36.08 5.01 35.33
CA THR A 231 -36.83 6.25 35.08
C THR A 231 -37.91 6.12 34.01
N SER A 232 -38.07 4.95 33.38
CA SER A 232 -39.07 4.70 32.34
C SER A 232 -39.83 3.38 32.54
N ALA A 233 -41.16 3.40 32.45
CA ALA A 233 -42.03 2.22 32.56
C ALA A 233 -42.13 1.37 31.28
N GLN A 234 -41.53 1.84 30.17
CA GLN A 234 -41.52 1.14 28.89
C GLN A 234 -40.42 0.05 28.92
N GLN A 235 -40.79 -1.22 28.82
CA GLN A 235 -39.83 -2.32 28.61
C GLN A 235 -39.05 -2.05 27.31
N PRO A 236 -37.71 -2.00 27.33
CA PRO A 236 -36.93 -1.79 26.13
C PRO A 236 -37.13 -2.98 25.18
N SER A 237 -37.50 -2.71 23.92
CA SER A 237 -37.72 -3.73 22.88
C SER A 237 -36.42 -4.34 22.34
N MET A 238 -35.27 -4.04 22.96
CA MET A 238 -33.94 -4.34 22.44
C MET A 238 -33.43 -5.68 23.00
N SER A 239 -33.30 -6.67 22.14
CA SER A 239 -32.78 -8.01 22.47
C SER A 239 -31.25 -8.09 22.44
N VAL A 240 -30.56 -7.08 23.00
CA VAL A 240 -29.10 -7.02 22.96
C VAL A 240 -28.47 -7.79 24.12
N ASN A 241 -27.60 -8.74 23.79
CA ASN A 241 -26.76 -9.41 24.77
C ASN A 241 -25.53 -8.56 25.09
N TRP A 242 -25.62 -7.75 26.14
CA TRP A 242 -24.56 -6.81 26.54
C TRP A 242 -23.22 -7.47 26.84
N ASN A 243 -23.19 -8.71 27.37
CA ASN A 243 -21.94 -9.41 27.63
C ASN A 243 -21.22 -9.77 26.33
N VAL A 244 -21.95 -10.32 25.35
CA VAL A 244 -21.39 -10.65 24.04
C VAL A 244 -20.98 -9.36 23.30
N PHE A 245 -21.77 -8.30 23.43
CA PHE A 245 -21.47 -7.01 22.81
C PHE A 245 -20.19 -6.36 23.38
N LEU A 246 -20.04 -6.27 24.70
CA LEU A 246 -18.90 -5.61 25.33
C LEU A 246 -17.61 -6.41 25.16
N VAL A 247 -17.63 -7.72 25.47
CA VAL A 247 -16.46 -8.59 25.28
C VAL A 247 -16.09 -8.67 23.80
N GLY A 248 -17.09 -8.80 22.94
CA GLY A 248 -16.91 -8.80 21.50
C GLY A 248 -16.36 -7.48 20.96
N SER A 249 -16.84 -6.34 21.44
CA SER A 249 -16.31 -5.01 21.10
C SER A 249 -14.86 -4.86 21.55
N PHE A 250 -14.50 -5.37 22.73
CA PHE A 250 -13.11 -5.36 23.19
C PHE A 250 -12.20 -6.22 22.29
N VAL A 251 -12.57 -7.47 22.06
CA VAL A 251 -11.78 -8.40 21.23
C VAL A 251 -11.64 -7.87 19.80
N THR A 252 -12.72 -7.37 19.20
CA THR A 252 -12.69 -6.82 17.85
C THR A 252 -12.03 -5.44 17.79
N GLY A 253 -12.03 -4.66 18.86
CA GLY A 253 -11.22 -3.44 18.95
C GLY A 253 -9.71 -3.76 18.93
N VAL A 254 -9.29 -4.79 19.67
CA VAL A 254 -7.91 -5.29 19.66
C VAL A 254 -7.52 -5.81 18.27
N PHE A 255 -8.31 -6.73 17.71
CA PHE A 255 -8.01 -7.28 16.38
C PHE A 255 -8.21 -6.26 15.25
N GLY A 256 -9.07 -5.27 15.43
CA GLY A 256 -9.26 -4.14 14.52
C GLY A 256 -8.04 -3.24 14.47
N PHE A 257 -7.44 -2.94 15.63
CA PHE A 257 -6.14 -2.28 15.72
C PHE A 257 -5.04 -3.07 15.00
N LEU A 258 -4.91 -4.37 15.32
CA LEU A 258 -3.90 -5.23 14.68
C LEU A 258 -4.10 -5.31 13.16
N LEU A 259 -5.35 -5.44 12.72
CA LEU A 259 -5.72 -5.46 11.31
C LEU A 259 -5.36 -4.15 10.61
N CYS A 260 -5.67 -3.00 11.23
CA CYS A 260 -5.33 -1.68 10.70
C CYS A 260 -3.82 -1.55 10.50
N VAL A 261 -3.02 -1.80 11.55
CA VAL A 261 -1.56 -1.74 11.48
C VAL A 261 -1.00 -2.74 10.47
N ALA A 262 -1.48 -3.99 10.47
CA ALA A 262 -1.05 -5.02 9.54
C ALA A 262 -1.31 -4.62 8.08
N SER A 263 -2.45 -4.00 7.79
CA SER A 263 -2.83 -3.59 6.44
C SER A 263 -1.95 -2.44 5.95
N LEU A 264 -1.67 -1.46 6.81
CA LEU A 264 -0.76 -0.35 6.50
C LEU A 264 0.67 -0.82 6.26
N ILE A 265 1.19 -1.71 7.13
CA ILE A 265 2.53 -2.28 6.95
C ILE A 265 2.57 -3.16 5.70
N SER A 266 1.52 -3.95 5.43
CA SER A 266 1.40 -4.77 4.23
C SER A 266 1.49 -3.92 2.96
N ILE A 267 0.72 -2.84 2.88
CA ILE A 267 0.79 -1.90 1.74
C ILE A 267 2.16 -1.23 1.66
N LYS A 268 2.74 -0.83 2.79
CA LYS A 268 4.07 -0.20 2.86
C LYS A 268 5.19 -1.09 2.31
N VAL A 269 5.20 -2.38 2.66
CA VAL A 269 6.28 -3.31 2.23
C VAL A 269 5.97 -4.01 0.91
N THR A 270 4.75 -3.87 0.38
CA THR A 270 4.33 -4.44 -0.90
C THR A 270 3.84 -3.35 -1.86
N SER A 271 2.54 -3.31 -2.14
CA SER A 271 1.84 -2.26 -2.89
C SER A 271 0.34 -2.37 -2.62
N PRO A 272 -0.46 -1.32 -2.91
CA PRO A 272 -1.92 -1.40 -2.82
C PRO A 272 -2.52 -2.56 -3.62
N VAL A 273 -2.00 -2.82 -4.83
CA VAL A 273 -2.47 -3.91 -5.69
C VAL A 273 -2.10 -5.27 -5.09
N THR A 274 -0.87 -5.44 -4.61
CA THR A 274 -0.42 -6.68 -3.97
C THR A 274 -1.26 -6.99 -2.72
N HIS A 275 -1.52 -5.97 -1.91
CA HIS A 275 -2.38 -6.09 -0.73
C HIS A 275 -3.80 -6.55 -1.08
N MET A 276 -4.35 -6.15 -2.23
CA MET A 276 -5.65 -6.65 -2.70
C MET A 276 -5.63 -8.10 -3.18
N PHE A 277 -4.56 -8.56 -3.85
CA PHE A 277 -4.37 -10.00 -4.12
C PHE A 277 -4.27 -10.80 -2.82
N THR A 278 -3.53 -10.29 -1.83
CA THR A 278 -3.47 -10.86 -0.48
C THR A 278 -4.87 -10.90 0.16
N SER A 279 -5.68 -9.86 0.01
CA SER A 279 -7.06 -9.81 0.52
C SER A 279 -8.00 -10.80 -0.21
N ALA A 280 -7.75 -11.10 -1.49
CA ALA A 280 -8.50 -12.12 -2.22
C ALA A 280 -8.22 -13.52 -1.66
N VAL A 281 -6.94 -13.85 -1.44
CA VAL A 281 -6.54 -15.12 -0.79
C VAL A 281 -7.11 -15.22 0.63
N ARG A 282 -7.14 -14.12 1.39
CA ARG A 282 -7.80 -14.07 2.70
C ARG A 282 -9.26 -14.50 2.62
N SER A 283 -9.98 -14.02 1.60
CA SER A 283 -11.40 -14.34 1.41
C SER A 283 -11.64 -15.81 1.08
N VAL A 284 -10.70 -16.44 0.37
CA VAL A 284 -10.68 -17.89 0.13
C VAL A 284 -10.46 -18.64 1.45
N LEU A 285 -9.44 -18.26 2.22
CA LEU A 285 -9.16 -18.89 3.52
C LEU A 285 -10.34 -18.73 4.49
N GLN A 286 -10.99 -17.57 4.49
CA GLN A 286 -12.20 -17.32 5.26
C GLN A 286 -13.33 -18.29 4.88
N THR A 287 -13.50 -18.56 3.58
CA THR A 287 -14.52 -19.49 3.09
C THR A 287 -14.21 -20.93 3.51
N VAL A 288 -12.95 -21.37 3.34
CA VAL A 288 -12.50 -22.71 3.78
C VAL A 288 -12.68 -22.87 5.29
N LEU A 289 -12.23 -21.90 6.08
CA LEU A 289 -12.33 -21.94 7.53
C LEU A 289 -13.79 -21.91 8.00
N GLY A 290 -14.65 -21.15 7.33
CA GLY A 290 -16.09 -21.16 7.59
C GLY A 290 -16.70 -22.55 7.40
N VAL A 291 -16.36 -23.24 6.31
CA VAL A 291 -16.83 -24.61 6.07
C VAL A 291 -16.29 -25.57 7.13
N LEU A 292 -15.00 -25.47 7.49
CA LEU A 292 -14.39 -26.34 8.51
C LEU A 292 -15.01 -26.14 9.90
N ILE A 293 -15.28 -24.91 10.30
CA ILE A 293 -15.85 -24.58 11.62
C ILE A 293 -17.33 -24.93 11.68
N PHE A 294 -18.11 -24.57 10.65
CA PHE A 294 -19.56 -24.77 10.64
C PHE A 294 -19.99 -26.13 10.07
N LYS A 295 -19.03 -26.96 9.63
CA LYS A 295 -19.26 -28.26 8.96
C LYS A 295 -20.26 -28.14 7.80
N ASP A 296 -20.19 -27.02 7.08
CA ASP A 296 -21.06 -26.74 5.92
C ASP A 296 -20.63 -27.57 4.70
N ILE A 297 -21.54 -27.80 3.76
CA ILE A 297 -21.24 -28.57 2.55
C ILE A 297 -20.54 -27.66 1.54
N ILE A 298 -19.33 -28.04 1.08
CA ILE A 298 -18.65 -27.35 -0.02
C ILE A 298 -19.38 -27.68 -1.32
N THR A 299 -20.05 -26.69 -1.92
CA THR A 299 -20.62 -26.82 -3.26
C THR A 299 -19.51 -26.81 -4.32
N THR A 300 -19.74 -27.49 -5.45
CA THR A 300 -18.77 -27.55 -6.57
C THR A 300 -18.35 -26.16 -7.04
N ASN A 301 -19.28 -25.19 -7.04
CA ASN A 301 -19.00 -23.81 -7.45
C ASN A 301 -18.10 -23.07 -6.46
N ARG A 302 -18.27 -23.30 -5.14
CA ARG A 302 -17.35 -22.77 -4.12
C ARG A 302 -15.96 -23.37 -4.29
N LEU A 303 -15.86 -24.67 -4.57
CA LEU A 303 -14.56 -25.32 -4.81
C LEU A 303 -13.87 -24.80 -6.08
N ALA A 304 -14.61 -24.66 -7.18
CA ALA A 304 -14.10 -24.09 -8.42
C ALA A 304 -13.65 -22.63 -8.23
N SER A 305 -14.46 -21.82 -7.54
CA SER A 305 -14.12 -20.43 -7.17
C SER A 305 -12.80 -20.35 -6.39
N ILE A 306 -12.64 -21.19 -5.36
CA ILE A 306 -11.41 -21.27 -4.55
C ILE A 306 -10.20 -21.61 -5.43
N GLY A 307 -10.31 -22.63 -6.29
CA GLY A 307 -9.23 -23.04 -7.19
C GLY A 307 -8.79 -21.91 -8.14
N VAL A 308 -9.76 -21.24 -8.76
CA VAL A 308 -9.52 -20.13 -9.69
C VAL A 308 -8.86 -18.94 -8.97
N ILE A 309 -9.38 -18.50 -7.81
CA ILE A 309 -8.81 -17.37 -7.06
C ILE A 309 -7.35 -17.66 -6.63
N LEU A 310 -7.09 -18.86 -6.12
CA LEU A 310 -5.73 -19.26 -5.70
C LEU A 310 -4.78 -19.31 -6.89
N PHE A 311 -5.20 -19.92 -8.00
CA PHE A 311 -4.40 -19.99 -9.21
C PHE A 311 -4.02 -18.59 -9.73
N GLY A 312 -4.98 -17.67 -9.82
CA GLY A 312 -4.73 -16.29 -10.27
C GLY A 312 -3.80 -15.53 -9.33
N SER A 313 -3.94 -15.75 -8.02
CA SER A 313 -3.08 -15.13 -7.01
C SER A 313 -1.64 -15.69 -7.03
N CYS A 314 -1.47 -16.97 -7.32
CA CYS A 314 -0.17 -17.60 -7.51
C CYS A 314 0.54 -17.05 -8.76
N ILE A 315 -0.17 -16.94 -9.89
CA ILE A 315 0.37 -16.34 -11.12
C ILE A 315 0.83 -14.90 -10.85
N TYR A 316 -0.01 -14.09 -10.20
CA TYR A 316 0.35 -12.72 -9.83
C TYR A 316 1.62 -12.66 -8.99
N THR A 317 1.71 -13.50 -7.96
CA THR A 317 2.89 -13.54 -7.07
C THR A 317 4.15 -13.95 -7.82
N TRP A 318 4.04 -14.90 -8.76
CA TRP A 318 5.15 -15.31 -9.62
C TRP A 318 5.60 -14.20 -10.57
N ILE A 319 4.66 -13.49 -11.21
CA ILE A 319 4.96 -12.32 -12.04
C ILE A 319 5.69 -11.26 -11.23
N LYS A 320 5.18 -10.94 -10.03
CA LYS A 320 5.80 -9.93 -9.16
C LYS A 320 7.19 -10.35 -8.68
N SER A 321 7.39 -11.64 -8.39
CA SER A 321 8.70 -12.19 -8.06
C SER A 321 9.69 -12.04 -9.22
N LYS A 322 9.27 -12.31 -10.47
CA LYS A 322 10.09 -12.11 -11.67
C LYS A 322 10.41 -10.64 -11.92
N GLU A 323 9.42 -9.75 -11.79
CA GLU A 323 9.64 -8.29 -11.92
C GLU A 323 10.66 -7.78 -10.90
N ASN A 324 10.65 -8.31 -9.67
CA ASN A 324 11.66 -7.98 -8.66
C ASN A 324 13.03 -8.58 -8.99
N GLN A 325 13.10 -9.83 -9.47
CA GLN A 325 14.38 -10.45 -9.88
C GLN A 325 15.04 -9.74 -11.06
N GLY A 326 14.26 -9.30 -12.06
CA GLY A 326 14.77 -8.52 -13.19
C GLY A 326 15.31 -7.14 -12.79
N ARG A 327 14.93 -6.65 -11.61
CA ARG A 327 15.40 -5.38 -11.04
C ARG A 327 16.69 -5.54 -10.21
N ASP A 328 16.97 -6.76 -9.74
CA ASP A 328 18.17 -7.10 -8.97
C ASP A 328 19.31 -7.66 -9.83
N ASN A 329 19.08 -7.92 -11.13
CA ASN A 329 20.10 -8.46 -12.04
C ASN A 329 20.58 -7.38 -13.05
N PRO A 330 21.77 -6.77 -12.88
CA PRO A 330 22.24 -5.66 -13.73
C PRO A 330 22.68 -6.06 -15.15
N GLN A 331 22.57 -7.33 -15.54
CA GLN A 331 23.27 -7.86 -16.72
C GLN A 331 22.48 -7.88 -18.04
N ASN A 332 21.21 -7.47 -18.06
CA ASN A 332 20.44 -7.39 -19.31
C ASN A 332 20.25 -5.93 -19.76
N THR A 333 21.36 -5.26 -20.06
CA THR A 333 21.33 -4.14 -21.00
C THR A 333 21.81 -4.69 -22.32
N SER A 334 20.88 -5.21 -23.12
CA SER A 334 21.16 -5.52 -24.53
C SER A 334 21.51 -4.21 -25.22
N THR A 335 22.80 -3.99 -25.46
CA THR A 335 23.28 -3.09 -26.50
C THR A 335 22.56 -3.44 -27.80
N PRO A 336 21.87 -2.50 -28.46
CA PRO A 336 21.47 -2.71 -29.83
C PRO A 336 22.76 -2.75 -30.67
N GLU A 337 23.07 -3.91 -31.24
CA GLU A 337 24.04 -4.00 -32.34
C GLU A 337 23.48 -3.18 -33.51
N THR A 338 24.04 -2.01 -33.73
CA THR A 338 23.87 -1.27 -35.00
C THR A 338 24.74 -1.92 -36.05
N ASN A 339 24.16 -2.83 -36.83
CA ASN A 339 24.68 -3.17 -38.14
C ASN A 339 24.45 -1.99 -39.08
N HIS A 340 25.56 -1.44 -39.60
CA HIS A 340 25.56 -0.53 -40.73
C HIS A 340 25.15 -1.28 -41.99
N GLU A 341 24.01 -0.93 -42.58
CA GLU A 341 23.79 -1.05 -44.03
C GLU A 341 22.79 0.01 -44.47
N GLY A 342 23.22 0.86 -45.41
CA GLY A 342 22.47 2.01 -45.88
C GLY A 342 21.39 1.63 -46.88
N ALA A 343 20.24 2.31 -46.80
CA ALA A 343 19.38 2.57 -47.94
C ALA A 343 18.48 3.77 -47.67
N ASP A 344 18.43 4.63 -48.68
CA ASP A 344 17.68 5.86 -48.87
C ASP A 344 16.16 5.70 -48.63
N GLY A 345 15.49 6.75 -48.13
CA GLY A 345 14.03 6.72 -47.98
C GLY A 345 13.42 7.73 -46.99
N LYS A 346 13.00 8.88 -47.53
CA LYS A 346 12.13 9.91 -46.92
C LYS A 346 11.08 9.38 -45.93
N LYS A 347 10.97 10.00 -44.73
CA LYS A 347 9.68 10.37 -44.08
C LYS A 347 9.86 11.31 -42.88
N ALA A 348 8.80 12.08 -42.63
CA ALA A 348 8.71 13.30 -41.85
C ALA A 348 9.17 13.22 -40.38
N THR A 349 9.94 14.22 -39.96
CA THR A 349 10.25 14.53 -38.56
C THR A 349 9.26 15.58 -38.04
N GLU A 350 8.36 15.17 -37.16
CA GLU A 350 7.59 16.08 -36.31
C GLU A 350 8.50 16.48 -35.13
N LYS A 351 8.94 17.73 -35.11
CA LYS A 351 9.77 18.29 -34.04
C LYS A 351 8.92 18.47 -32.78
N CYS A 352 9.16 17.66 -31.76
CA CYS A 352 8.77 18.01 -30.39
C CYS A 352 9.77 19.06 -29.87
N VAL A 353 9.40 20.34 -29.98
CA VAL A 353 10.19 21.46 -29.46
C VAL A 353 10.02 21.49 -27.94
N LEU A 354 11.05 21.05 -27.21
CA LEU A 354 11.17 21.34 -25.78
C LEU A 354 11.29 22.86 -25.59
N PRO A 355 10.63 23.45 -24.58
CA PRO A 355 10.73 24.89 -24.34
C PRO A 355 12.18 25.27 -23.94
N PRO A 356 12.62 26.51 -24.25
CA PRO A 356 13.97 26.96 -23.96
C PRO A 356 14.27 26.95 -22.45
N TYR A 357 15.48 26.52 -22.12
CA TYR A 357 16.05 26.32 -20.78
C TYR A 357 16.00 27.56 -19.87
N SER A 358 15.68 28.74 -20.41
CA SER A 358 15.61 30.01 -19.68
C SER A 358 14.41 30.12 -18.73
N ALA A 359 13.32 29.37 -18.97
CA ALA A 359 12.12 29.43 -18.13
C ALA A 359 12.26 28.64 -16.81
N LEU A 360 13.24 27.74 -16.69
CA LEU A 360 13.49 26.95 -15.47
C LEU A 360 14.51 27.61 -14.53
N MET A 361 15.18 28.67 -14.99
CA MET A 361 16.30 29.33 -14.28
C MET A 361 15.89 30.62 -13.55
N ALA A 362 14.63 31.07 -13.67
CA ALA A 362 14.18 32.34 -13.09
C ALA A 362 13.84 32.27 -11.59
N ASP A 363 13.84 31.08 -10.96
CA ASP A 363 13.44 30.91 -9.55
C ASP A 363 14.60 30.58 -8.60
N VAL A 364 15.86 30.74 -9.04
CA VAL A 364 17.05 30.43 -8.22
C VAL A 364 18.15 31.48 -8.41
N ALA A 365 17.79 32.75 -8.32
CA ALA A 365 18.75 33.83 -8.14
C ALA A 365 18.55 34.45 -6.75
N GLY A 366 18.96 33.72 -5.72
CA GLY A 366 18.90 34.20 -4.34
C GLY A 366 19.64 33.28 -3.36
N SER A 367 20.73 33.79 -2.80
CA SER A 367 21.59 33.23 -1.73
C SER A 367 22.63 32.17 -2.15
N GLY A 368 23.86 32.63 -2.38
CA GLY A 368 25.07 31.80 -2.45
C GLY A 368 25.53 31.32 -1.07
N VAL A 369 24.65 30.61 -0.35
CA VAL A 369 24.99 29.95 0.92
C VAL A 369 24.63 28.48 0.77
N VAL A 370 25.63 27.60 0.73
CA VAL A 370 25.42 26.15 0.81
C VAL A 370 24.89 25.85 2.22
N GLN A 371 23.58 25.66 2.37
CA GLN A 371 22.96 25.32 3.65
C GLN A 371 22.87 23.80 3.84
N GLU A 372 22.71 23.04 2.75
CA GLU A 372 22.61 21.59 2.79
C GLU A 372 23.64 20.91 1.86
N PRO A 373 24.15 19.71 2.21
CA PRO A 373 25.10 18.96 1.37
C PRO A 373 24.60 18.69 -0.06
N PHE A 374 23.27 18.62 -0.26
CA PHE A 374 22.63 18.40 -1.56
C PHE A 374 22.66 19.63 -2.48
N ASP A 375 22.80 20.84 -1.92
CA ASP A 375 22.91 22.07 -2.72
C ASP A 375 24.20 22.07 -3.54
N LEU A 376 25.26 21.44 -3.03
CA LEU A 376 26.53 21.31 -3.73
C LEU A 376 26.38 20.51 -5.04
N ILE A 377 25.60 19.42 -5.01
CA ILE A 377 25.35 18.58 -6.19
C ILE A 377 24.45 19.30 -7.18
N ARG A 378 23.48 20.07 -6.68
CA ARG A 378 22.62 20.92 -7.51
C ARG A 378 23.44 21.93 -8.33
N LEU A 379 24.47 22.50 -7.71
CA LEU A 379 25.39 23.45 -8.35
C LEU A 379 26.35 22.79 -9.35
N SER A 380 26.54 21.46 -9.29
CA SER A 380 27.40 20.69 -10.19
C SER A 380 26.66 20.05 -11.37
N LEU A 381 25.39 20.41 -11.60
CA LEU A 381 24.68 20.02 -12.83
C LEU A 381 25.38 20.60 -14.06
N SER A 382 25.58 19.77 -15.08
CA SER A 382 26.36 20.02 -16.30
C SER A 382 27.85 20.28 -16.11
N GLU A 383 28.40 19.99 -14.92
CA GLU A 383 29.83 20.02 -14.65
C GLU A 383 30.43 18.61 -14.56
N ARG A 384 31.75 18.52 -14.75
CA ARG A 384 32.49 17.27 -14.54
C ARG A 384 32.61 17.03 -13.03
N VAL A 385 32.12 15.87 -12.58
CA VAL A 385 32.15 15.44 -11.19
C VAL A 385 32.93 14.13 -11.06
N TYR A 386 33.56 13.96 -9.91
CA TYR A 386 34.21 12.72 -9.50
C TYR A 386 33.27 11.97 -8.56
N VAL A 387 33.05 10.67 -8.83
CA VAL A 387 32.14 9.82 -8.07
C VAL A 387 32.87 8.55 -7.66
N LYS A 388 32.98 8.32 -6.34
CA LYS A 388 33.53 7.08 -5.80
C LYS A 388 32.41 6.11 -5.47
N LEU A 389 32.49 4.92 -6.06
CA LEU A 389 31.54 3.83 -5.84
C LEU A 389 32.11 2.78 -4.89
N ARG A 390 31.22 1.96 -4.32
CA ARG A 390 31.59 0.75 -3.58
C ARG A 390 32.30 -0.26 -4.50
N GLY A 391 33.34 -0.91 -3.96
CA GLY A 391 34.15 -1.91 -4.68
C GLY A 391 35.32 -1.32 -5.46
N ASP A 392 35.97 -0.27 -4.94
CA ASP A 392 37.15 0.38 -5.52
C ASP A 392 37.00 0.81 -6.98
N ARG A 393 35.77 1.24 -7.31
CA ARG A 393 35.39 1.81 -8.60
C ARG A 393 35.29 3.32 -8.47
N GLU A 394 35.94 4.04 -9.38
CA GLU A 394 35.92 5.51 -9.40
C GLU A 394 35.50 5.98 -10.79
N LEU A 395 34.57 6.92 -10.84
CA LEU A 395 34.01 7.47 -12.07
C LEU A 395 34.31 8.96 -12.16
N THR A 396 34.65 9.44 -13.34
CA THR A 396 34.80 10.88 -13.62
C THR A 396 34.05 11.22 -14.89
N GLY A 397 33.06 12.11 -14.84
CA GLY A 397 32.22 12.47 -16.00
C GLY A 397 31.30 13.65 -15.74
N ILE A 398 30.53 14.07 -16.74
CA ILE A 398 29.64 15.24 -16.66
C ILE A 398 28.29 14.84 -16.08
N LEU A 399 27.84 15.50 -15.00
CA LEU A 399 26.57 15.19 -14.35
C LEU A 399 25.39 15.86 -15.09
N HIS A 400 24.42 15.09 -15.58
CA HIS A 400 23.23 15.62 -16.25
C HIS A 400 21.99 15.70 -15.38
N ALA A 401 21.81 14.72 -14.50
CA ALA A 401 20.65 14.66 -13.60
C ALA A 401 20.98 13.86 -12.35
N TYR A 402 20.28 14.19 -11.26
CA TYR A 402 20.30 13.42 -10.02
C TYR A 402 18.92 13.40 -9.37
N ASP A 403 18.66 12.45 -8.47
CA ASP A 403 17.45 12.41 -7.65
C ASP A 403 17.78 12.41 -6.14
N GLY A 404 16.74 12.41 -5.30
CA GLY A 404 16.89 12.37 -3.84
C GLY A 404 17.50 11.08 -3.28
N HIS A 405 17.72 10.07 -4.13
CA HIS A 405 18.39 8.81 -3.77
C HIS A 405 19.83 8.75 -4.29
N MET A 406 20.37 9.85 -4.84
CA MET A 406 21.70 9.91 -5.45
C MET A 406 21.86 9.02 -6.68
N ASN A 407 20.77 8.70 -7.38
CA ASN A 407 20.89 8.11 -8.72
C ASN A 407 21.37 9.21 -9.67
N LEU A 408 22.48 8.98 -10.37
CA LEU A 408 23.13 9.95 -11.24
C LEU A 408 23.00 9.52 -12.70
N ILE A 409 22.73 10.48 -13.58
CA ILE A 409 22.92 10.32 -15.02
C ILE A 409 24.15 11.12 -15.39
N MET A 410 25.19 10.45 -15.87
CA MET A 410 26.46 11.07 -16.25
C MET A 410 26.80 10.79 -17.71
N SER A 411 27.44 11.74 -18.39
CA SER A 411 28.00 11.56 -19.73
C SER A 411 29.53 11.69 -19.72
N ASP A 412 30.18 11.21 -20.79
CA ASP A 412 31.64 11.25 -20.98
C ASP A 412 32.40 10.73 -19.74
N VAL A 413 32.00 9.54 -19.30
CA VAL A 413 32.43 8.94 -18.04
C VAL A 413 33.66 8.07 -18.25
N GLU A 414 34.74 8.44 -17.58
CA GLU A 414 35.92 7.58 -17.39
C GLU A 414 35.74 6.77 -16.09
N GLU A 415 35.57 5.46 -16.24
CA GLU A 415 35.51 4.49 -15.15
C GLU A 415 36.90 3.88 -14.91
N SER A 416 37.33 3.85 -13.66
CA SER A 416 38.57 3.21 -13.21
C SER A 416 38.29 2.17 -12.13
N ILE A 417 38.82 0.96 -12.31
CA ILE A 417 38.67 -0.17 -11.38
C ILE A 417 40.06 -0.56 -10.88
N MET A 418 40.25 -0.56 -9.57
CA MET A 418 41.50 -0.99 -8.94
C MET A 418 41.51 -2.52 -8.80
N ILE A 419 42.38 -3.20 -9.54
CA ILE A 419 42.54 -4.66 -9.47
C ILE A 419 43.87 -4.97 -8.76
N VAL A 420 43.80 -5.66 -7.63
CA VAL A 420 44.96 -6.13 -6.87
C VAL A 420 45.23 -7.58 -7.23
N GLU A 421 46.24 -7.84 -8.08
CA GLU A 421 46.55 -9.17 -8.61
C GLU A 421 47.34 -10.07 -7.65
N ASN A 422 47.77 -9.59 -6.46
CA ASN A 422 48.50 -10.46 -5.52
C ASN A 422 48.40 -10.00 -4.04
N PRO A 423 47.51 -10.60 -3.22
CA PRO A 423 47.30 -10.20 -1.83
C PRO A 423 48.37 -10.71 -0.83
N GLU A 424 49.32 -11.57 -1.26
CA GLU A 424 50.22 -12.30 -0.35
C GLU A 424 51.57 -11.61 -0.08
N ASN A 425 51.90 -10.50 -0.76
CA ASN A 425 53.18 -9.82 -0.62
C ASN A 425 52.99 -8.38 -0.11
N LEU A 426 53.03 -8.19 1.22
CA LEU A 426 52.75 -6.91 1.91
C LEU A 426 53.75 -5.78 1.59
N ALA A 427 54.88 -6.08 0.94
CA ALA A 427 55.95 -5.10 0.72
C ALA A 427 55.78 -4.25 -0.55
N ASN A 428 55.05 -4.73 -1.58
CA ASN A 428 54.76 -3.97 -2.81
C ASN A 428 53.54 -4.58 -3.56
N PRO A 429 52.30 -4.15 -3.26
CA PRO A 429 51.14 -4.57 -4.03
C PRO A 429 51.21 -3.98 -5.44
N ASN A 430 51.24 -4.83 -6.46
CA ASN A 430 51.21 -4.40 -7.86
C ASN A 430 49.75 -4.07 -8.24
N VAL A 431 49.37 -2.80 -8.07
CA VAL A 431 48.01 -2.32 -8.34
C VAL A 431 47.89 -1.94 -9.82
N LYS A 432 47.07 -2.67 -10.58
CA LYS A 432 46.73 -2.30 -11.96
C LYS A 432 45.37 -1.60 -11.98
N VAL A 433 45.33 -0.43 -12.61
CA VAL A 433 44.09 0.34 -12.80
C VAL A 433 43.54 0.06 -14.19
N ALA A 434 42.40 -0.63 -14.26
CA ALA A 434 41.69 -0.83 -15.52
C ALA A 434 40.80 0.38 -15.78
N LYS A 435 41.00 1.07 -16.92
CA LYS A 435 40.22 2.26 -17.32
C LYS A 435 39.29 1.94 -18.49
N ARG A 436 38.05 2.45 -18.44
CA ARG A 436 37.02 2.31 -19.47
C ARG A 436 36.31 3.64 -19.66
N ASN A 437 36.11 4.06 -20.92
CA ASN A 437 35.27 5.22 -21.23
C ASN A 437 33.84 4.77 -21.60
N VAL A 438 32.84 5.50 -21.12
CA VAL A 438 31.42 5.26 -21.35
C VAL A 438 30.74 6.59 -21.69
N GLU A 439 30.08 6.65 -22.84
CA GLU A 439 29.44 7.88 -23.33
C GLU A 439 28.32 8.37 -22.41
N MET A 440 27.47 7.46 -21.94
CA MET A 440 26.37 7.73 -21.01
C MET A 440 26.28 6.61 -19.99
N LEU A 441 26.31 6.94 -18.71
CA LEU A 441 26.27 6.00 -17.61
C LEU A 441 25.20 6.40 -16.60
N PHE A 442 24.26 5.48 -16.36
CA PHE A 442 23.35 5.57 -15.23
C PHE A 442 24.00 4.92 -14.00
N VAL A 443 24.17 5.71 -12.94
CA VAL A 443 24.76 5.27 -11.68
C VAL A 443 23.66 5.21 -10.63
N ARG A 444 23.48 4.03 -10.03
CA ARG A 444 22.51 3.84 -8.94
C ARG A 444 23.09 4.36 -7.62
N GLY A 445 22.33 5.16 -6.89
CA GLY A 445 22.80 5.84 -5.68
C GLY A 445 23.18 4.93 -4.51
N ASP A 446 22.64 3.70 -4.46
CA ASP A 446 22.99 2.68 -3.45
C ASP A 446 24.49 2.34 -3.43
N GLY A 447 25.19 2.54 -4.55
CA GLY A 447 26.62 2.29 -4.70
C GLY A 447 27.50 3.52 -4.48
N VAL A 448 26.93 4.72 -4.40
CA VAL A 448 27.68 5.99 -4.32
C VAL A 448 28.15 6.21 -2.88
N ILE A 449 29.47 6.35 -2.72
CA ILE A 449 30.10 6.67 -1.43
C ILE A 449 30.32 8.19 -1.32
N LEU A 450 30.80 8.79 -2.41
CA LEU A 450 31.18 10.20 -2.46
C LEU A 450 30.90 10.75 -3.86
N VAL A 451 30.39 11.98 -3.92
CA VAL A 451 30.41 12.81 -5.11
C VAL A 451 31.19 14.07 -4.77
N SER A 452 32.23 14.37 -5.54
CA SER A 452 33.00 15.60 -5.45
C SER A 452 32.79 16.40 -6.74
N PRO A 453 32.46 17.70 -6.66
CA PRO A 453 32.61 18.60 -7.79
C PRO A 453 34.05 18.51 -8.32
N GLY A 454 34.24 18.63 -9.63
CA GLY A 454 35.56 18.85 -10.20
C GLY A 454 36.17 20.13 -9.64
N SER A 455 37.50 20.15 -9.47
CA SER A 455 38.23 21.36 -9.09
C SER A 455 37.91 22.45 -10.12
N ARG A 456 37.19 23.49 -9.71
CA ARG A 456 37.02 24.71 -10.52
C ARG A 456 38.32 25.50 -10.59
#